data_AF-A0A6A3TQ95-F1
#
_entry.id   AF-A0A6A3TQ95-F1
#
_cell.length_a   1.000
_cell.length_b   1.000
_cell.length_c   1.000
_cell.angle_alpha   90.00
_cell.angle_beta   90.00
_cell.angle_gamma   90.00
#
_symmetry.space_group_name_H-M   'P 1'
#
loop_
_entity.id
_entity.type
_entity.pdbx_description
1 polymer ?
#
loop_
_entity_poly.entity_id
_entity_poly.type
_entity_poly.pdbx_seq_one_letter_code
_entity_poly.pdbx_strand_id
1 'polypeptide(L)'
;MLVYLSLGADQGLLEVIEHRAARGFCVGFAQLRFLIRQAAIVSSNRPVTPTFPDRSFVQRWSKRHSGSITLRKARVLKGFLAEASTAEAVHYYYDNLEATLDSLKLRDRPSQI
;
A
#
# COMPACT_ATOMS: atom_id res chain seq x y z
N MET A 1 -27.30 -0.49 11.17
CA MET A 1 -26.07 -1.00 10.53
C MET A 1 -24.98 -1.07 11.60
N LEU A 2 -24.39 -2.23 11.91
CA LEU A 2 -23.29 -2.32 12.86
C LEU A 2 -22.04 -1.66 12.25
N VAL A 3 -21.59 -0.56 12.84
CA VAL A 3 -20.37 0.13 12.45
C VAL A 3 -19.24 -0.38 13.33
N TYR A 4 -18.40 -1.25 12.76
CA TYR A 4 -17.28 -1.88 13.48
C TYR A 4 -15.97 -1.07 13.42
N LEU A 5 -15.89 -0.06 12.53
CA LEU A 5 -14.74 0.83 12.42
C LEU A 5 -15.17 2.24 12.78
N SER A 6 -14.47 2.86 13.74
CA SER A 6 -14.58 4.31 13.94
C SER A 6 -14.01 5.05 12.72
N LEU A 7 -14.38 6.33 12.56
CA LEU A 7 -13.86 7.16 11.46
C LEU A 7 -12.32 7.23 11.47
N GLY A 8 -11.72 7.39 12.66
CA GLY A 8 -10.27 7.41 12.82
C GLY A 8 -9.61 6.07 12.47
N ALA A 9 -10.24 4.95 12.81
CA ALA A 9 -9.71 3.62 12.46
C ALA A 9 -9.84 3.32 10.96
N ASP A 10 -10.91 3.81 10.32
CA ASP A 10 -11.11 3.73 8.88
C ASP A 10 -9.99 4.48 8.13
N GLN A 11 -9.67 5.70 8.57
CA GLN A 11 -8.63 6.54 7.98
C GLN A 11 -7.21 6.02 8.27
N GLY A 12 -6.91 5.62 9.51
CA GLY A 12 -5.61 5.04 9.84
C GLY A 12 -5.34 3.73 9.10
N LEU A 13 -6.37 2.93 8.81
CA LEU A 13 -6.23 1.74 7.98
C LEU A 13 -5.85 2.10 6.54
N LEU A 14 -6.44 3.15 5.98
CA LEU A 14 -6.12 3.65 4.65
C LEU A 14 -4.66 4.12 4.57
N GLU A 15 -4.24 4.96 5.53
CA GLU A 15 -2.87 5.47 5.62
C GLU A 15 -1.83 4.34 5.70
N VAL A 16 -2.10 3.30 6.50
CA VAL A 16 -1.22 2.13 6.59
C VAL A 16 -1.11 1.41 5.23
N ILE A 17 -2.23 1.26 4.51
CA ILE A 17 -2.23 0.60 3.21
C ILE A 17 -1.46 1.43 2.17
N GLU A 18 -1.69 2.74 2.13
CA GLU A 18 -0.97 3.65 1.24
C GLU A 18 0.53 3.67 1.55
N HIS A 19 0.91 3.76 2.82
CA HIS A 19 2.30 3.76 3.27
C HIS A 19 3.04 2.47 2.90
N ARG A 20 2.34 1.33 2.95
CA ARG A 20 2.87 0.03 2.50
C ARG A 20 2.98 -0.03 0.98
N ALA A 21 1.95 0.42 0.26
CA ALA A 21 1.94 0.44 -1.19
C ALA A 21 3.06 1.32 -1.77
N ALA A 22 3.32 2.48 -1.15
CA ALA A 22 4.42 3.37 -1.51
C ALA A 22 5.81 2.72 -1.41
N ARG A 23 5.95 1.64 -0.62
CA ARG A 23 7.17 0.83 -0.49
C ARG A 23 7.13 -0.47 -1.28
N GLY A 24 6.17 -0.62 -2.19
CA GLY A 24 5.99 -1.84 -2.97
C GLY A 24 5.35 -3.01 -2.22
N PHE A 25 4.91 -2.82 -0.97
CA PHE A 25 4.25 -3.85 -0.17
C PHE A 25 2.74 -3.84 -0.36
N CYS A 26 2.27 -4.37 -1.49
CA CYS A 26 0.85 -4.54 -1.75
C CYS A 26 0.16 -5.46 -0.74
N VAL A 27 -1.09 -5.15 -0.39
CA VAL A 27 -1.88 -5.91 0.58
C VAL A 27 -2.85 -6.85 -0.14
N GLY A 28 -2.71 -8.16 0.08
CA GLY A 28 -3.64 -9.16 -0.42
C GLY A 28 -4.97 -9.17 0.34
N PHE A 29 -6.01 -9.80 -0.22
CA PHE A 29 -7.35 -9.84 0.38
C PHE A 29 -7.37 -10.39 1.82
N ALA A 30 -6.65 -11.49 2.09
CA ALA A 30 -6.59 -12.09 3.42
C ALA A 30 -5.94 -11.15 4.45
N GLN A 31 -4.88 -10.45 4.04
CA GLN A 31 -4.18 -9.49 4.89
C GLN A 31 -5.03 -8.22 5.12
N LEU A 32 -5.74 -7.75 4.10
CA LEU A 32 -6.71 -6.66 4.25
C LEU A 32 -7.82 -7.04 5.24
N ARG A 33 -8.36 -8.27 5.14
CA ARG A 33 -9.36 -8.79 6.08
C ARG A 33 -8.82 -8.81 7.51
N PHE A 34 -7.56 -9.23 7.69
CA PHE A 34 -6.89 -9.22 8.99
C PHE A 34 -6.73 -7.81 9.56
N LEU A 35 -6.23 -6.85 8.77
CA LEU A 35 -6.03 -5.48 9.21
C LEU A 35 -7.34 -4.79 9.59
N ILE A 36 -8.39 -4.94 8.77
CA ILE A 36 -9.73 -4.45 9.08
C ILE A 36 -10.25 -5.04 10.40
N ARG A 37 -10.03 -6.35 10.63
CA ARG A 37 -10.45 -7.00 11.87
C ARG A 37 -9.71 -6.43 13.08
N GLN A 38 -8.39 -6.24 12.99
CA GLN A 38 -7.60 -5.67 14.08
C GLN A 38 -8.00 -4.23 14.38
N ALA A 39 -8.17 -3.41 13.34
CA ALA A 39 -8.66 -2.04 13.49
C ALA A 39 -10.04 -2.00 14.17
N ALA A 40 -10.93 -2.92 13.82
CA ALA A 40 -12.23 -3.03 14.48
C ALA A 40 -12.12 -3.49 15.94
N ILE A 41 -11.23 -4.45 16.26
CA ILE A 41 -11.03 -4.91 17.65
C ILE A 41 -10.55 -3.76 18.53
N VAL A 42 -9.66 -2.91 18.01
CA VAL A 42 -9.09 -1.79 18.78
C VAL A 42 -10.03 -0.60 18.89
N SER A 43 -10.86 -0.35 17.86
CA SER A 43 -11.68 0.87 17.78
C SER A 43 -13.16 0.69 18.10
N SER A 44 -13.66 -0.55 18.12
CA SER A 44 -15.08 -0.81 18.35
C SER A 44 -15.41 -0.80 19.84
N ASN A 45 -16.44 -0.02 20.21
CA ASN A 45 -17.04 -0.07 21.54
C ASN A 45 -17.85 -1.36 21.79
N ARG A 46 -17.98 -2.22 20.78
CA ARG A 46 -18.72 -3.49 20.84
C ARG A 46 -17.83 -4.67 20.44
N PRO A 47 -18.06 -5.87 20.99
CA PRO A 47 -17.34 -7.07 20.59
C PRO A 47 -17.44 -7.31 19.07
N VAL A 48 -16.28 -7.56 18.44
CA VAL A 48 -16.21 -7.90 17.02
C VAL A 48 -16.57 -9.37 16.83
N THR A 49 -17.61 -9.65 16.04
CA THR A 49 -18.05 -11.03 15.81
C THR A 49 -16.96 -11.85 15.11
N PRO A 50 -16.89 -13.19 15.33
CA PRO A 50 -15.89 -14.05 14.70
C PRO A 50 -15.93 -14.02 13.16
N THR A 51 -17.11 -13.77 12.59
CA THR A 51 -17.33 -13.74 11.14
C THR A 51 -16.86 -12.46 10.47
N PHE A 52 -16.70 -11.37 11.23
CA PHE A 52 -16.29 -10.06 10.74
C PHE A 52 -14.77 -9.98 10.44
N PRO A 53 -14.34 -9.23 9.40
CA PRO A 53 -15.17 -8.64 8.34
C PRO A 53 -15.52 -9.69 7.28
N ASP A 54 -16.78 -9.75 6.88
CA ASP A 54 -17.20 -10.61 5.77
C ASP A 54 -16.73 -10.06 4.41
N ARG A 55 -16.84 -10.88 3.36
CA ARG A 55 -16.40 -10.49 2.01
C ARG A 55 -17.11 -9.22 1.52
N SER A 56 -18.41 -9.12 1.82
CA SER A 56 -19.26 -7.98 1.46
C SER A 56 -18.79 -6.68 2.11
N PHE A 57 -18.38 -6.73 3.38
CA PHE A 57 -17.80 -5.58 4.08
C PHE A 57 -16.50 -5.14 3.42
N VAL A 58 -15.57 -6.07 3.20
CA VAL A 58 -14.28 -5.75 2.57
C VAL A 58 -14.48 -5.11 1.19
N GLN A 59 -15.40 -5.65 0.38
CA GLN A 59 -15.72 -5.06 -0.93
C GLN A 59 -16.32 -3.66 -0.83
N ARG A 60 -17.26 -3.42 0.10
CA ARG A 60 -17.82 -2.08 0.32
C ARG A 60 -16.78 -1.09 0.80
N TRP A 61 -15.92 -1.52 1.73
CA TRP A 61 -14.82 -0.72 2.25
C TRP A 61 -13.84 -0.34 1.12
N SER A 62 -13.40 -1.32 0.33
CA SER A 62 -12.52 -1.05 -0.81
C SER A 62 -13.16 -0.17 -1.87
N LYS A 63 -14.48 -0.31 -2.12
CA LYS A 63 -15.20 0.54 -3.06
C LYS A 63 -15.30 1.99 -2.55
N ARG A 64 -15.47 2.20 -1.25
CA ARG A 64 -15.51 3.54 -0.65
C ARG A 64 -14.18 4.28 -0.84
N HIS A 65 -13.08 3.55 -0.72
CA HIS A 65 -11.72 4.09 -0.78
C HIS A 65 -11.08 3.96 -2.16
N SER A 66 -11.87 3.73 -3.22
CA SER A 66 -11.33 3.44 -4.55
C SER A 66 -10.52 4.57 -5.21
N GLY A 67 -10.62 5.79 -4.69
CA GLY A 67 -9.79 6.92 -5.13
C GLY A 67 -8.34 6.85 -4.62
N SER A 68 -8.13 6.20 -3.46
CA SER A 68 -6.83 6.04 -2.82
C SER A 68 -6.23 4.66 -3.04
N ILE A 69 -7.07 3.62 -3.00
CA ILE A 69 -6.64 2.23 -3.17
C ILE A 69 -7.25 1.63 -4.42
N THR A 70 -6.42 0.94 -5.19
CA THR A 70 -6.91 0.13 -6.30
C THR A 70 -6.60 -1.33 -6.04
N LEU A 71 -7.62 -2.18 -6.15
CA LEU A 71 -7.45 -3.64 -6.20
C LEU A 71 -6.94 -4.09 -7.59
N ARG A 72 -6.40 -3.16 -8.41
CA ARG A 72 -5.96 -3.44 -9.78
C ARG A 72 -4.75 -4.37 -9.67
N LYS A 73 -4.94 -5.58 -10.22
CA LYS A 73 -4.02 -6.72 -10.16
C LYS A 73 -2.56 -6.24 -10.20
N ALA A 74 -1.73 -6.76 -9.30
CA ALA A 74 -0.26 -6.69 -9.33
C ALA A 74 0.37 -6.95 -10.73
N ARG A 75 -0.40 -7.47 -11.70
CA ARG A 75 -0.07 -7.58 -13.12
C ARG A 75 0.21 -6.24 -13.82
N VAL A 76 -0.49 -5.16 -13.47
CA VAL A 76 -0.23 -3.84 -14.09
C VAL A 76 1.12 -3.30 -13.61
N LEU A 77 1.38 -3.38 -12.30
CA LEU A 77 2.67 -3.01 -11.73
C LEU A 77 3.81 -3.91 -12.24
N LYS A 78 3.57 -5.23 -12.36
CA LYS A 78 4.53 -6.16 -12.99
C LYS A 78 4.75 -5.87 -14.47
N GLY A 79 3.71 -5.46 -15.20
CA GLY A 79 3.82 -5.03 -16.60
C GLY A 79 4.70 -3.80 -16.72
N PHE A 80 4.41 -2.76 -15.93
CA PHE A 80 5.25 -1.55 -15.88
C PHE A 80 6.68 -1.85 -15.41
N LEU A 81 6.89 -2.71 -14.42
CA LEU A 81 8.25 -3.11 -13.99
C LEU A 81 8.98 -3.92 -15.08
N ALA A 82 8.29 -4.81 -15.78
CA ALA A 82 8.87 -5.57 -16.88
C ALA A 82 9.20 -4.67 -18.10
N GLU A 83 8.36 -3.66 -18.36
CA GLU A 83 8.59 -2.66 -19.43
C GLU A 83 9.65 -1.62 -19.04
N ALA A 84 9.83 -1.32 -17.75
CA ALA A 84 10.82 -0.37 -17.25
C ALA A 84 12.19 -0.99 -16.94
N SER A 85 12.29 -2.31 -16.76
CA SER A 85 13.56 -3.04 -16.60
C SER A 85 14.13 -3.52 -17.94
N THR A 86 14.26 -2.63 -18.91
CA THR A 86 15.06 -2.92 -20.11
C THR A 86 16.55 -2.68 -19.83
N ALA A 87 17.41 -3.33 -20.62
CA ALA A 87 18.85 -3.06 -20.54
C ALA A 87 19.13 -1.56 -20.77
N GLU A 88 18.44 -0.92 -21.71
CA GLU A 88 18.61 0.52 -21.95
C GLU A 88 18.27 1.37 -20.72
N ALA A 89 17.21 1.05 -19.98
CA ALA A 89 16.84 1.81 -18.78
C ALA A 89 17.85 1.61 -17.64
N VAL A 90 18.39 0.40 -17.49
CA VAL A 90 19.42 0.09 -16.50
C VAL A 90 20.74 0.77 -16.84
N HIS A 91 21.16 0.71 -18.10
CA HIS A 91 22.37 1.37 -18.58
C HIS A 91 22.23 2.90 -18.47
N TYR A 92 21.10 3.47 -18.89
CA TYR A 92 20.83 4.90 -18.74
C TYR A 92 20.89 5.34 -17.28
N TYR A 93 20.31 4.57 -16.35
CA TYR A 93 20.39 4.89 -14.93
C TYR A 93 21.84 4.81 -14.41
N TYR A 94 22.60 3.78 -14.81
CA TYR A 94 24.00 3.61 -14.42
C TYR A 94 24.88 4.75 -14.94
N ASP A 95 24.76 5.09 -16.22
CA ASP A 95 25.55 6.13 -16.88
C ASP A 95 25.25 7.53 -16.32
N ASN A 96 24.03 7.75 -15.83
CA ASN A 96 23.62 9.02 -15.22
C ASN A 96 23.66 9.00 -13.69
N LEU A 97 24.08 7.89 -13.07
CA LEU A 97 24.07 7.72 -11.63
C LEU A 97 25.02 8.72 -10.96
N GLU A 98 26.23 8.87 -11.51
CA GLU A 98 27.23 9.79 -10.96
C GLU A 98 26.76 11.24 -11.01
N ALA A 99 26.20 11.67 -12.15
CA ALA A 99 25.65 13.01 -12.30
C ALA A 99 24.47 13.25 -11.35
N THR A 100 23.64 12.24 -11.12
CA THR A 100 22.51 12.31 -10.19
C THR A 100 22.99 12.39 -8.74
N LEU A 101 23.97 11.55 -8.35
CA LEU A 101 24.59 11.57 -7.02
C LEU A 101 25.29 12.90 -6.73
N ASP A 102 25.90 13.52 -7.74
CA ASP A 102 26.47 14.86 -7.66
C ASP A 102 25.40 15.94 -7.46
N SER A 103 24.32 15.88 -8.25
CA SER A 103 23.21 16.83 -8.14
C SER A 103 22.54 16.79 -6.75
N LEU A 104 22.46 15.59 -6.16
CA LEU A 104 21.87 15.35 -4.84
C LEU A 104 22.88 15.51 -3.69
N LYS A 105 24.17 15.74 -3.99
CA LYS A 105 25.28 15.83 -3.01
C LYS A 105 25.40 14.59 -2.12
N LEU A 106 25.17 13.42 -2.68
CA LEU A 106 25.11 12.14 -1.96
C LEU A 106 26.39 11.30 -2.09
N ARG A 107 27.38 11.72 -2.88
CA ARG A 107 28.65 10.97 -3.09
C ARG A 107 29.31 10.53 -1.79
N ASP A 108 29.33 11.40 -0.76
CA ASP A 108 29.98 11.13 0.52
C ASP A 108 29.00 10.76 1.65
N ARG A 109 27.72 10.55 1.33
CA ARG A 109 26.65 10.26 2.31
C ARG A 109 25.78 9.09 1.86
N PRO A 110 26.36 7.89 1.69
CA PRO A 110 25.64 6.72 1.21
C PRO A 110 24.50 6.28 2.13
N SER A 111 24.52 6.67 3.41
CA SER A 111 23.46 6.39 4.39
C SER A 111 22.20 7.26 4.24
N GLN A 112 22.21 8.25 3.34
CA GLN A 112 21.06 9.12 3.05
C GLN A 112 20.28 8.71 1.78
N ILE A 113 20.72 7.61 1.13
CA ILE A 113 20.02 6.92 0.04
C ILE A 113 19.05 5.91 0.65
#